data_AF-A0A6G5RS98-F1
#
_entry.id   AF-A0A6G5RS98-F1
#
_cell.length_a   1.000
_cell.length_b   1.000
_cell.length_c   1.000
_cell.angle_alpha   90.00
_cell.angle_beta   90.00
_cell.angle_gamma   90.00
#
_symmetry.space_group_name_H-M   'P 1'
#
loop_
_entity.id
_entity.type
_entity.pdbx_description
1 polymer ?
#
loop_
_entity_poly.entity_id
_entity_poly.type
_entity_poly.pdbx_seq_one_letter_code
_entity_poly.pdbx_strand_id
1 'polypeptide(L)'
;MAWLEEEWGGDDESVLVYFKGTGLAAMADGLSAHDRPPFAYGNGTAPGDWGVIVHHMFNPSCGDFDEIDYRELCPQGAELMVFVPNPSIAQAHRPKAYHYKDGQISSCIDYEGPDYVGDYWPNKMASLITAAGLDHENETYEEQLTQLICDHLGLPALDRDTITVDRDLVASYF
;
A
#
# COMPACT_ATOMS: atom_id res chain seq x y z
N MET A 1 12.17 -0.98 -8.40
CA MET A 1 11.28 -0.24 -7.47
C MET A 1 12.20 0.47 -6.50
N ALA A 2 12.59 1.72 -6.73
CA ALA A 2 13.64 2.36 -5.92
C ALA A 2 13.32 2.50 -4.41
N TRP A 3 12.08 2.24 -3.98
CA TRP A 3 11.70 2.19 -2.57
C TRP A 3 11.49 0.77 -2.00
N LEU A 4 11.36 -0.28 -2.84
CA LEU A 4 11.38 -1.69 -2.40
C LEU A 4 12.80 -2.26 -2.35
N GLU A 5 13.70 -1.83 -3.25
CA GLU A 5 14.96 -2.56 -3.50
C GLU A 5 16.18 -2.10 -2.69
N GLU A 6 16.14 -0.95 -2.00
CA GLU A 6 17.33 -0.42 -1.30
C GLU A 6 17.10 -0.13 0.19
N GLU A 7 17.58 -1.07 1.01
CA GLU A 7 18.03 -0.96 2.42
C GLU A 7 17.04 -0.34 3.43
N TRP A 8 15.81 -0.84 3.50
CA TRP A 8 14.92 -0.60 4.66
C TRP A 8 14.96 -1.75 5.69
N GLY A 9 15.77 -2.79 5.44
CA GLY A 9 15.90 -3.98 6.28
C GLY A 9 14.93 -5.07 5.83
N GLY A 10 15.51 -6.24 5.51
CA GLY A 10 14.91 -7.56 5.26
C GLY A 10 13.66 -7.65 4.36
N ASP A 11 13.82 -8.36 3.23
CA ASP A 11 12.81 -9.03 2.41
C ASP A 11 11.38 -8.44 2.43
N ASP A 12 11.02 -7.66 1.40
CA ASP A 12 9.67 -7.53 0.77
C ASP A 12 8.38 -7.42 1.62
N GLU A 13 8.45 -7.03 2.90
CA GLU A 13 7.29 -7.08 3.81
C GLU A 13 6.79 -5.68 4.25
N SER A 14 7.00 -4.63 3.47
CA SER A 14 6.53 -3.26 3.79
C SER A 14 5.27 -2.87 3.01
N VAL A 15 4.18 -2.58 3.72
CA VAL A 15 2.92 -2.11 3.11
C VAL A 15 2.90 -0.59 3.07
N LEU A 16 2.70 -0.06 1.86
CA LEU A 16 2.59 1.37 1.60
C LEU A 16 1.13 1.79 1.53
N VAL A 17 0.76 2.82 2.29
CA VAL A 17 -0.61 3.34 2.35
C VAL A 17 -0.60 4.83 2.05
N TYR A 18 -1.23 5.21 0.94
CA TYR A 18 -1.66 6.58 0.72
C TYR A 18 -3.05 6.77 1.31
N PHE A 19 -3.28 7.92 1.93
CA PHE A 19 -4.56 8.25 2.55
C PHE A 19 -4.94 9.70 2.29
N LYS A 20 -6.24 9.95 2.13
CA LYS A 20 -6.83 11.27 1.94
C LYS A 20 -8.16 11.35 2.68
N GLY A 21 -8.53 12.52 3.17
CA GLY A 21 -9.78 12.70 3.94
C GLY A 21 -9.73 12.16 5.37
N THR A 22 -8.58 11.66 5.82
CA THR A 22 -8.26 11.29 7.20
C THR A 22 -6.90 11.87 7.59
N GLY A 23 -6.61 11.94 8.89
CA GLY A 23 -5.37 12.52 9.41
C GLY A 23 -4.30 11.45 9.67
N LEU A 24 -3.03 11.86 9.60
CA LEU A 24 -1.88 10.97 9.89
C LEU A 24 -2.00 10.29 11.27
N ALA A 25 -2.36 11.05 12.31
CA ALA A 25 -2.53 10.50 13.66
C ALA A 25 -3.63 9.42 13.70
N ALA A 26 -4.76 9.65 13.05
CA ALA A 26 -5.85 8.67 13.00
C ALA A 26 -5.44 7.39 12.24
N MET A 27 -4.69 7.53 11.15
CA MET A 27 -4.13 6.37 10.43
C MET A 27 -3.13 5.61 11.29
N ALA A 28 -2.22 6.31 11.97
CA ALA A 28 -1.21 5.69 12.82
C ALA A 28 -1.83 4.95 14.03
N ASP A 29 -2.80 5.59 14.69
CA ASP A 29 -3.54 5.00 15.81
C ASP A 29 -4.34 3.77 15.36
N GLY A 30 -5.03 3.87 14.21
CA GLY A 30 -5.81 2.78 13.65
C GLY A 30 -4.93 1.59 13.26
N LEU A 31 -3.84 1.83 12.53
CA LEU A 31 -2.86 0.79 12.18
C LEU A 31 -2.27 0.12 13.43
N SER A 32 -1.92 0.91 14.45
CA SER A 32 -1.41 0.37 15.73
C SER A 32 -2.46 -0.47 16.47
N ALA A 33 -3.75 -0.11 16.39
CA ALA A 33 -4.84 -0.89 16.97
C ALA A 33 -5.07 -2.24 16.25
N HIS A 34 -4.59 -2.37 15.01
CA HIS A 34 -4.54 -3.63 14.26
C HIS A 34 -3.18 -4.32 14.34
N ASP A 35 -2.36 -4.02 15.36
CA ASP A 35 -1.03 -4.61 15.54
C ASP A 35 -0.13 -4.39 14.30
N ARG A 36 -0.25 -3.24 13.64
CA ARG A 36 0.60 -2.82 12.50
C ARG A 36 1.18 -1.42 12.74
N PRO A 37 1.97 -1.19 13.80
CA PRO A 37 2.50 0.13 14.08
C PRO A 37 3.31 0.65 12.89
N PRO A 38 3.02 1.86 12.39
CA PRO A 38 3.72 2.41 11.24
C PRO A 38 5.12 2.83 11.62
N PHE A 39 6.09 2.54 10.76
CA PHE A 39 7.49 2.91 10.96
C PHE A 39 7.93 4.07 10.07
N ALA A 40 7.14 4.45 9.05
CA ALA A 40 7.46 5.61 8.24
C ALA A 40 6.21 6.39 7.82
N TYR A 41 6.32 7.71 7.70
CA TYR A 41 5.22 8.57 7.27
C TYR A 41 5.72 9.86 6.62
N GLY A 42 4.93 10.36 5.66
CA GLY A 42 5.19 11.65 5.02
C GLY A 42 4.87 12.83 5.95
N ASN A 43 5.46 13.97 5.65
CA ASN A 43 5.15 15.23 6.33
C ASN A 43 3.66 15.61 6.19
N GLY A 44 3.13 16.34 7.19
CA GLY A 44 1.72 16.72 7.25
C GLY A 44 1.21 17.38 5.97
N THR A 45 0.10 16.88 5.45
CA THR A 45 -0.49 17.30 4.17
C THR A 45 -1.58 18.34 4.37
N ALA A 46 -1.82 19.17 3.34
CA ALA A 46 -2.94 20.10 3.37
C ALA A 46 -4.27 19.32 3.34
N PRO A 47 -5.37 19.90 3.86
CA PRO A 47 -6.68 19.27 3.77
C PRO A 47 -7.06 18.95 2.33
N GLY A 48 -7.31 17.66 2.05
CA GLY A 48 -7.66 17.19 0.71
C GLY A 48 -6.49 16.69 -0.13
N ASP A 49 -5.26 16.75 0.38
CA ASP A 49 -4.09 16.13 -0.24
C ASP A 49 -3.87 14.70 0.28
N TRP A 50 -3.13 13.91 -0.50
CA TRP A 50 -2.72 12.56 -0.15
C TRP A 50 -1.55 12.59 0.85
N GLY A 51 -1.78 12.07 2.05
CA GLY A 51 -0.72 11.65 2.97
C GLY A 51 -0.21 10.26 2.64
N VAL A 52 0.92 9.90 3.24
CA VAL A 52 1.55 8.58 3.10
C VAL A 52 2.00 8.04 4.44
N ILE A 53 1.81 6.74 4.66
CA ILE A 53 2.27 6.00 5.82
C ILE A 53 2.68 4.59 5.40
N VAL A 54 3.69 4.04 6.06
CA VAL A 54 4.26 2.71 5.80
C VAL A 54 4.32 1.93 7.09
N HIS A 55 3.92 0.67 7.04
CA HIS A 55 4.03 -0.28 8.14
C HIS A 55 4.51 -1.63 7.62
N HIS A 56 5.00 -2.48 8.51
CA HIS A 56 5.34 -3.86 8.15
C HIS A 56 4.05 -4.67 7.95
N MET A 57 4.09 -5.62 7.02
CA MET A 57 3.05 -6.64 6.86
C MET A 57 3.12 -7.64 8.01
N PHE A 58 4.33 -8.10 8.34
CA PHE A 58 4.60 -8.98 9.46
C PHE A 58 4.70 -8.20 10.76
N ASN A 59 4.10 -8.69 11.84
CA ASN A 59 4.40 -8.23 13.20
C ASN A 59 5.05 -9.37 14.02
N PRO A 60 6.35 -9.25 14.40
CA PRO A 60 7.07 -10.27 15.14
C PRO A 60 6.61 -10.44 16.59
N SER A 61 6.00 -9.41 17.18
CA SER A 61 5.55 -9.46 18.59
C SER A 61 4.38 -10.42 18.80
N CYS A 62 3.56 -10.63 17.78
CA CYS A 62 2.44 -11.56 17.77
C CYS A 62 2.58 -12.70 16.74
N GLY A 63 3.61 -12.67 15.88
CA GLY A 63 3.83 -13.69 14.86
C GLY A 63 2.77 -13.65 13.75
N ASP A 64 2.30 -12.46 13.40
CA ASP A 64 1.12 -12.24 12.57
C ASP A 64 1.48 -11.69 11.18
N PHE A 65 0.93 -12.31 10.13
CA PHE A 65 1.05 -11.94 8.72
C PHE A 65 -0.30 -11.61 8.07
N ASP A 66 -1.40 -11.66 8.83
CA ASP A 66 -2.74 -11.53 8.29
C ASP A 66 -2.94 -10.16 7.61
N GLU A 67 -3.71 -10.15 6.51
CA GLU A 67 -4.14 -8.91 5.87
C GLU A 67 -5.03 -8.11 6.83
N ILE A 68 -4.78 -6.80 6.97
CA ILE A 68 -5.64 -5.93 7.77
C ILE A 68 -6.83 -5.43 6.95
N ASP A 69 -7.98 -5.28 7.60
CA ASP A 69 -9.16 -4.72 6.97
C ASP A 69 -9.13 -3.19 6.95
N TYR A 70 -8.54 -2.61 5.91
CA TYR A 70 -8.47 -1.15 5.74
C TYR A 70 -9.82 -0.46 5.59
N ARG A 71 -10.95 -1.18 5.46
CA ARG A 71 -12.29 -0.55 5.51
C ARG A 71 -12.51 0.16 6.85
N GLU A 72 -11.95 -0.38 7.94
CA GLU A 72 -12.04 0.21 9.28
C GLU A 72 -11.20 1.50 9.40
N LEU A 73 -10.17 1.63 8.55
CA LEU A 73 -9.28 2.79 8.47
C LEU A 73 -9.73 3.83 7.43
N CYS A 74 -10.78 3.53 6.67
CA CYS A 74 -11.33 4.38 5.62
C CYS A 74 -12.70 4.93 6.03
N PRO A 75 -12.81 5.95 6.89
CA PRO A 75 -14.11 6.51 7.25
C PRO A 75 -14.81 7.16 6.04
N GLN A 76 -16.10 7.49 6.19
CA GLN A 76 -16.83 8.22 5.16
C GLN A 76 -16.13 9.54 4.82
N GLY A 77 -15.95 9.81 3.51
CA GLY A 77 -15.20 10.96 3.02
C GLY A 77 -13.69 10.74 2.90
N ALA A 78 -13.18 9.58 3.34
CA ALA A 78 -11.79 9.19 3.17
C ALA A 78 -11.58 8.31 1.92
N GLU A 79 -10.35 8.29 1.47
CA GLU A 79 -9.87 7.52 0.33
C GLU A 79 -8.49 6.96 0.66
N LEU A 80 -8.26 5.67 0.40
CA LEU A 80 -6.99 5.01 0.63
C LEU A 80 -6.50 4.31 -0.65
N MET A 81 -5.19 4.31 -0.87
CA MET A 81 -4.52 3.41 -1.80
C MET A 81 -3.47 2.61 -1.04
N VAL A 82 -3.65 1.30 -0.99
CA VAL A 82 -2.78 0.38 -0.26
C VAL A 82 -2.03 -0.48 -1.26
N PHE A 83 -0.71 -0.49 -1.20
CA PHE A 83 0.16 -1.37 -1.96
C PHE A 83 0.74 -2.43 -1.02
N VAL A 84 0.29 -3.67 -1.19
CA VAL A 84 0.77 -4.83 -0.47
C VAL A 84 1.82 -5.50 -1.36
N PRO A 85 3.10 -5.53 -0.94
CA PRO A 85 4.14 -6.21 -1.70
C PRO A 85 3.89 -7.73 -1.72
N ASN A 86 4.72 -8.47 -2.43
CA ASN A 86 4.69 -9.92 -2.43
C ASN A 86 5.45 -10.45 -1.20
N PRO A 87 4.81 -10.76 -0.05
CA PRO A 87 5.55 -11.47 0.96
C PRO A 87 5.83 -12.89 0.45
N SER A 88 7.02 -13.39 0.73
CA SER A 88 7.52 -14.73 0.37
C SER A 88 6.42 -15.79 0.09
N ILE A 89 6.57 -16.57 -0.98
CA ILE A 89 5.69 -17.69 -1.41
C ILE A 89 5.22 -18.58 -0.23
N ALA A 90 6.01 -18.71 0.82
CA ALA A 90 5.66 -19.47 2.03
C ALA A 90 4.41 -18.94 2.76
N GLN A 91 4.08 -17.66 2.59
CA GLN A 91 2.99 -16.97 3.28
C GLN A 91 1.71 -16.88 2.44
N ALA A 92 1.75 -17.35 1.17
CA ALA A 92 0.59 -17.47 0.27
C ALA A 92 -0.18 -16.16 -0.01
N HIS A 93 0.39 -14.99 0.26
CA HIS A 93 -0.16 -13.72 -0.23
C HIS A 93 0.47 -13.38 -1.57
N ARG A 94 -0.35 -12.79 -2.46
CA ARG A 94 0.08 -12.28 -3.75
C ARG A 94 0.26 -10.77 -3.67
N PRO A 95 1.14 -10.17 -4.48
CA PRO A 95 1.24 -8.72 -4.59
C PRO A 95 -0.10 -8.16 -5.06
N LYS A 96 -0.62 -7.21 -4.28
CA LYS A 96 -1.93 -6.61 -4.53
C LYS A 96 -1.90 -5.13 -4.25
N ALA A 97 -2.77 -4.41 -4.95
CA ALA A 97 -3.10 -3.05 -4.58
C ALA A 97 -4.60 -2.87 -4.39
N TYR A 98 -4.98 -2.20 -3.31
CA TYR A 98 -6.36 -1.97 -2.94
C TYR A 98 -6.67 -0.47 -2.90
N HIS A 99 -7.70 -0.09 -3.63
CA HIS A 99 -8.27 1.26 -3.60
C HIS A 99 -9.53 1.25 -2.75
N TYR A 100 -9.54 1.99 -1.65
CA TYR A 100 -10.69 2.15 -0.77
C TYR A 100 -11.26 3.56 -0.91
N LYS A 101 -12.59 3.66 -0.85
CA LYS A 101 -13.30 4.92 -0.82
C LYS A 101 -14.56 4.80 0.02
N ASP A 102 -14.76 5.75 0.94
CA ASP A 102 -15.93 5.80 1.82
C ASP A 102 -16.16 4.48 2.59
N GLY A 103 -15.08 3.84 3.07
CA GLY A 103 -15.16 2.59 3.84
C GLY A 103 -15.44 1.35 3.02
N GLN A 104 -15.36 1.43 1.69
CA GLN A 104 -15.62 0.32 0.78
C GLN A 104 -14.44 0.10 -0.15
N ILE A 105 -14.24 -1.14 -0.57
CA ILE A 105 -13.28 -1.46 -1.64
C ILE A 105 -13.87 -0.95 -2.96
N SER A 106 -13.18 0.00 -3.56
CA SER A 106 -13.50 0.55 -4.87
C SER A 106 -12.82 -0.25 -5.99
N SER A 107 -11.56 -0.66 -5.78
CA SER A 107 -10.80 -1.49 -6.71
C SER A 107 -9.84 -2.42 -5.96
N CYS A 108 -9.66 -3.64 -6.45
CA CYS A 108 -8.60 -4.57 -6.05
C CYS A 108 -7.84 -4.98 -7.32
N ILE A 109 -6.53 -4.80 -7.31
CA ILE A 109 -5.63 -5.13 -8.43
C ILE A 109 -4.72 -6.25 -7.95
N ASP A 110 -4.87 -7.45 -8.51
CA ASP A 110 -3.92 -8.56 -8.35
C ASP A 110 -2.81 -8.36 -9.38
N TYR A 111 -1.56 -8.23 -8.95
CA TYR A 111 -0.46 -7.95 -9.87
C TYR A 111 -0.19 -9.14 -10.81
N GLU A 112 -0.55 -10.36 -10.41
CA GLU A 112 -0.47 -11.55 -11.26
C GLU A 112 -1.61 -11.66 -12.29
N GLY A 113 -2.65 -10.83 -12.17
CA GLY A 113 -3.83 -10.84 -13.05
C GLY A 113 -4.56 -9.50 -13.03
N PRO A 114 -3.92 -8.40 -13.45
CA PRO A 114 -4.36 -7.05 -13.13
C PRO A 114 -5.49 -6.54 -14.04
N ASP A 115 -5.76 -7.25 -15.13
CA ASP A 115 -6.79 -6.98 -16.14
C ASP A 115 -8.10 -7.69 -15.80
N TYR A 116 -8.09 -8.58 -14.81
CA TYR A 116 -9.29 -9.24 -14.32
C TYR A 116 -10.21 -8.20 -13.66
N VAL A 117 -11.38 -7.98 -14.26
CA VAL A 117 -12.41 -7.02 -13.80
C VAL A 117 -13.04 -7.45 -12.47
N GLY A 118 -13.07 -8.76 -12.22
CA GLY A 118 -13.49 -9.35 -10.96
C GLY A 118 -15.00 -9.33 -10.67
N ASP A 119 -15.58 -10.52 -10.52
CA ASP A 119 -16.97 -10.69 -10.03
C ASP A 119 -17.02 -10.66 -8.49
N TYR A 120 -15.93 -11.06 -7.82
CA TYR A 120 -15.84 -11.16 -6.36
C TYR A 120 -15.08 -9.99 -5.73
N TRP A 121 -14.00 -9.54 -6.38
CA TRP A 121 -13.26 -8.33 -6.01
C TRP A 121 -13.30 -7.35 -7.18
N PRO A 122 -14.02 -6.22 -7.08
CA PRO A 122 -14.14 -5.31 -8.21
C PRO A 122 -12.77 -4.73 -8.56
N ASN A 123 -12.43 -4.71 -9.84
CA ASN A 123 -11.25 -4.02 -10.36
C ASN A 123 -11.69 -2.96 -11.37
N LYS A 124 -11.93 -1.74 -10.87
CA LYS A 124 -12.34 -0.61 -11.70
C LYS A 124 -11.20 -0.05 -12.57
N MET A 125 -9.96 -0.44 -12.28
CA MET A 125 -8.78 -0.03 -13.05
C MET A 125 -8.43 -1.02 -14.17
N ALA A 126 -9.09 -2.17 -14.25
CA ALA A 126 -8.82 -3.20 -15.26
C ALA A 126 -8.74 -2.63 -16.69
N SER A 127 -9.71 -1.82 -17.11
CA SER A 127 -9.70 -1.23 -18.46
C SER A 127 -8.54 -0.26 -18.70
N LEU A 128 -8.12 0.49 -17.68
CA LEU A 128 -6.94 1.35 -17.75
C LEU A 128 -5.67 0.50 -17.92
N ILE A 129 -5.55 -0.56 -17.13
CA ILE A 129 -4.39 -1.46 -17.14
C ILE A 129 -4.29 -2.21 -18.46
N THR A 130 -5.40 -2.77 -18.95
CA THR A 130 -5.45 -3.41 -20.28
C THR A 130 -5.04 -2.43 -21.39
N ALA A 131 -5.47 -1.17 -21.30
CA ALA A 131 -5.13 -0.16 -22.30
C ALA A 131 -3.65 0.25 -22.27
N ALA A 132 -3.00 0.16 -21.11
CA ALA A 132 -1.58 0.44 -20.97
C ALA A 132 -0.70 -0.62 -21.64
N GLY A 133 -1.19 -1.86 -21.80
CA GLY A 133 -0.50 -2.91 -22.54
C GLY A 133 0.87 -3.27 -21.97
N LEU A 134 1.00 -3.25 -20.63
CA LEU A 134 2.24 -3.57 -19.94
C LEU A 134 2.62 -5.04 -20.19
N ASP A 135 3.91 -5.30 -20.33
CA ASP A 135 4.44 -6.65 -20.55
C ASP A 135 4.70 -7.33 -19.21
N HIS A 136 3.95 -8.39 -18.92
CA HIS A 136 4.01 -9.12 -17.64
C HIS A 136 5.32 -9.91 -17.47
N GLU A 137 6.05 -10.16 -18.57
CA GLU A 137 7.35 -10.84 -18.54
C GLU A 137 8.51 -9.86 -18.24
N ASN A 138 8.23 -8.56 -18.21
CA ASN A 138 9.23 -7.54 -17.92
C ASN A 138 9.56 -7.49 -16.41
N GLU A 139 10.84 -7.50 -16.06
CA GLU A 139 11.31 -7.40 -14.67
C GLU A 139 10.81 -6.13 -13.95
N THR A 140 10.53 -5.05 -14.69
CA THR A 140 10.01 -3.78 -14.16
C THR A 140 8.49 -3.67 -14.23
N TYR A 141 7.78 -4.75 -14.57
CA TYR A 141 6.33 -4.74 -14.74
C TYR A 141 5.57 -4.21 -13.52
N GLU A 142 5.92 -4.69 -12.32
CA GLU A 142 5.26 -4.26 -11.07
C GLU A 142 5.49 -2.77 -10.77
N GLU A 143 6.66 -2.24 -11.15
CA GLU A 143 6.96 -0.79 -11.07
C GLU A 143 6.08 0.00 -12.02
N GLN A 144 5.99 -0.44 -13.27
CA GLN A 144 5.21 0.24 -14.30
C GLN A 144 3.72 0.23 -13.94
N LEU A 145 3.22 -0.90 -13.42
CA LEU A 145 1.85 -1.02 -12.96
C LEU A 145 1.57 -0.11 -11.75
N THR A 146 2.48 -0.09 -10.77
CA THR A 146 2.37 0.80 -9.60
C THR A 146 2.37 2.26 -10.04
N GLN A 147 3.27 2.65 -10.95
CA GLN A 147 3.34 4.01 -11.47
C GLN A 147 2.06 4.40 -12.21
N LEU A 148 1.49 3.49 -13.02
CA LEU A 148 0.22 3.72 -13.71
C LEU A 148 -0.93 3.99 -12.73
N ILE A 149 -0.98 3.24 -11.62
CA ILE A 149 -1.98 3.44 -10.55
C ILE A 149 -1.76 4.81 -9.88
N CYS A 150 -0.51 5.13 -9.53
CA CYS A 150 -0.15 6.41 -8.93
C CYS A 150 -0.56 7.59 -9.82
N ASP A 151 -0.22 7.54 -11.11
CA ASP A 151 -0.54 8.60 -12.08
C ASP A 151 -2.05 8.76 -12.27
N HIS A 152 -2.78 7.65 -12.33
CA HIS A 152 -4.23 7.67 -12.50
C HIS A 152 -4.97 8.30 -11.31
N LEU A 153 -4.52 7.99 -10.09
CA LEU A 153 -5.10 8.51 -8.85
C LEU A 153 -4.53 9.86 -8.41
N GLY A 154 -3.46 10.34 -9.08
CA GLY A 154 -2.73 11.55 -8.68
C GLY A 154 -2.05 11.40 -7.32
N LEU A 155 -1.49 10.21 -7.04
CA LEU A 155 -0.72 9.97 -5.82
C LEU A 155 0.62 10.72 -5.90
N PRO A 156 1.08 11.34 -4.81
CA PRO A 156 2.35 12.03 -4.80
C PRO A 156 3.50 11.03 -4.94
N ALA A 157 4.55 11.43 -5.66
CA ALA A 157 5.79 10.67 -5.71
C ALA A 157 6.36 10.50 -4.29
N LEU A 158 6.87 9.30 -3.98
CA LEU A 158 7.56 9.07 -2.72
C LEU A 158 8.94 9.70 -2.78
N ASP A 159 9.09 10.81 -2.06
CA ASP A 159 10.39 11.41 -1.81
C ASP A 159 10.88 11.00 -0.42
N ARG A 160 11.97 10.22 -0.38
CA ARG A 160 12.59 9.74 0.86
C ARG A 160 13.01 10.90 1.78
N ASP A 161 13.36 12.05 1.23
CA ASP A 161 13.75 13.23 2.01
C ASP A 161 12.56 13.87 2.74
N THR A 162 11.33 13.51 2.34
CA THR A 162 10.07 14.00 2.93
C THR A 162 9.38 13.00 3.86
N ILE A 163 9.98 11.81 4.03
CA ILE A 163 9.45 10.74 4.87
C ILE A 163 10.24 10.69 6.18
N THR A 164 9.53 10.78 7.30
CA THR A 164 10.09 10.48 8.63
C THR A 164 10.07 8.97 8.84
N VAL A 165 11.18 8.41 9.32
CA VAL A 165 11.34 6.98 9.58
C VAL A 165 11.72 6.75 11.05
N ASP A 166 10.96 5.92 11.75
CA ASP A 166 11.30 5.38 13.06
C ASP A 166 12.28 4.22 12.90
N ARG A 167 13.57 4.53 12.99
CA ARG A 167 14.66 3.54 12.82
C ARG A 167 14.73 2.54 13.96
N ASP A 168 14.25 2.89 15.16
CA ASP A 168 14.24 1.98 16.30
C ASP A 168 13.15 0.92 16.11
N LEU A 169 11.98 1.32 15.61
CA LEU A 169 10.92 0.39 15.26
C LEU A 169 11.36 -0.56 14.14
N VAL A 170 11.94 -0.05 13.05
CA VAL A 170 12.49 -0.88 11.96
C VAL A 170 13.51 -1.89 12.50
N ALA A 171 14.44 -1.45 13.36
CA ALA A 171 15.45 -2.33 13.93
C ALA A 171 14.88 -3.39 14.88
N SER A 172 13.69 -3.19 15.45
CA SER A 172 13.06 -4.18 16.32
C SER A 172 12.43 -5.36 15.56
N TYR A 173 12.29 -5.25 14.24
CA TYR A 173 11.70 -6.27 13.38
C TYR A 173 12.76 -7.24 12.79
N PHE A 174 14.05 -7.01 13.05
CA PHE A 174 15.20 -7.79 12.57
C PHE A 174 16.22 -8.09 13.68
#